data_AF-A0A1G9QZM6-F1
#
_entry.id   AF-A0A1G9QZM6-F1
#
_cell.length_a   1.000
_cell.length_b   1.000
_cell.length_c   1.000
_cell.angle_alpha   90.00
_cell.angle_beta   90.00
_cell.angle_gamma   90.00
#
_symmetry.space_group_name_H-M   'P 1'
#
loop_
_entity.id
_entity.type
_entity.pdbx_description
1 polymer ?
#
loop_
_entity_poly.entity_id
_entity_poly.type
_entity_poly.pdbx_seq_one_letter_code
_entity_poly.pdbx_strand_id
1 'polypeptide(L)'
;MTAFFLFLVLAFGVFNFLCAIVILRELSAEKNSTLTFDLRWHVFKNLGKYRDLTKAKHGRTGPAYYGYLVSFAFLLLAVVLLLDSLVK
;
A
#
# COMPACT_ATOMS: atom_id res chain seq x y z
N MET A 1 26.14 -3.83 0.58
CA MET A 1 24.85 -4.56 0.74
C MET A 1 23.75 -3.62 1.25
N THR A 2 24.01 -2.80 2.26
CA THR A 2 23.09 -1.85 2.88
C THR A 2 22.42 -0.87 1.89
N ALA A 3 23.17 -0.27 0.97
CA ALA A 3 22.62 0.66 -0.03
C ALA A 3 21.60 0.00 -0.98
N PHE A 4 21.79 -1.28 -1.31
CA PHE A 4 20.85 -2.05 -2.13
C PHE A 4 19.52 -2.30 -1.40
N PHE A 5 19.58 -2.69 -0.13
CA PHE A 5 18.38 -2.87 0.69
C PHE A 5 17.67 -1.53 0.96
N LEU A 6 18.41 -0.44 1.13
CA LEU A 6 17.84 0.90 1.27
C LEU A 6 17.10 1.34 0.00
N PHE A 7 17.67 1.08 -1.19
CA PHE A 7 16.99 1.31 -2.45
C PHE A 7 15.71 0.46 -2.58
N LEU A 8 15.75 -0.82 -2.20
CA LEU A 8 14.57 -1.71 -2.18
C LEU A 8 13.46 -1.17 -1.27
N VAL A 9 13.80 -0.71 -0.06
CA VAL A 9 12.83 -0.11 0.88
C VAL A 9 12.20 1.14 0.26
N LEU A 10 12.98 2.01 -0.37
CA LEU A 10 12.45 3.20 -1.04
C LEU A 10 11.56 2.84 -2.24
N ALA A 11 12.00 1.91 -3.09
CA ALA A 11 11.24 1.49 -4.26
C ALA A 11 9.89 0.86 -3.88
N PHE A 12 9.89 -0.09 -2.94
CA PHE A 12 8.65 -0.68 -2.43
C PHE A 12 7.81 0.31 -1.62
N GLY A 13 8.43 1.28 -0.95
CA GLY A 13 7.76 2.36 -0.23
C GLY A 13 6.95 3.25 -1.16
N VAL A 14 7.57 3.70 -2.25
CA VAL A 14 6.90 4.49 -3.29
C VAL A 14 5.81 3.68 -3.97
N PHE A 15 6.09 2.43 -4.34
CA PHE A 15 5.09 1.58 -4.99
C PHE A 15 3.88 1.31 -4.08
N ASN A 16 4.11 1.02 -2.79
CA ASN A 16 3.05 0.85 -1.81
C ASN A 16 2.23 2.13 -1.63
N PHE A 17 2.89 3.29 -1.63
CA PHE A 17 2.24 4.59 -1.57
C PHE A 17 1.37 4.89 -2.80
N LEU A 18 1.85 4.54 -4.00
CA LEU A 18 1.05 4.66 -5.23
C LEU A 18 -0.20 3.78 -5.18
N CYS A 19 -0.08 2.52 -4.75
CA CYS A 19 -1.25 1.64 -4.56
C CYS A 19 -2.24 2.23 -3.54
N ALA A 20 -1.74 2.80 -2.45
CA ALA A 20 -2.56 3.46 -1.43
C ALA A 20 -3.33 4.67 -1.99
N ILE A 21 -2.69 5.49 -2.84
CA ILE A 21 -3.35 6.62 -3.52
C ILE A 21 -4.46 6.14 -4.44
N VAL A 22 -4.23 5.08 -5.23
CA VAL A 22 -5.25 4.54 -6.14
C VAL A 22 -6.47 4.05 -5.37
N ILE A 23 -6.24 3.31 -4.28
CA ILE A 23 -7.30 2.84 -3.37
C ILE A 23 -8.10 4.02 -2.81
N LEU A 24 -7.41 5.05 -2.31
CA LEU A 24 -8.06 6.23 -1.75
C LEU A 24 -8.80 7.07 -2.79
N ARG A 25 -8.27 7.17 -4.02
CA ARG A 25 -8.96 7.87 -5.11
C ARG A 25 -10.27 7.19 -5.46
N GLU A 26 -10.27 5.87 -5.59
CA GLU A 26 -11.52 5.13 -5.85
C GLU A 26 -12.52 5.25 -4.69
N LEU A 27 -12.05 5.18 -3.44
CA LEU A 27 -12.90 5.36 -2.26
C LEU A 27 -13.44 6.81 -2.14
N SER A 28 -12.63 7.81 -2.46
CA SER A 28 -13.02 9.23 -2.39
C SER A 28 -13.92 9.65 -3.55
N ALA A 29 -13.85 8.96 -4.70
CA ALA A 29 -14.75 9.22 -5.82
C ALA A 29 -16.20 8.81 -5.50
N GLU A 30 -16.40 7.82 -4.63
CA GLU A 30 -17.73 7.39 -4.18
C GLU A 30 -18.17 8.01 -2.84
N LYS A 31 -17.23 8.44 -1.98
CA LYS A 31 -17.53 9.21 -0.77
C LYS A 31 -16.83 10.55 -0.76
N ASN A 32 -17.65 11.60 -0.81
CA ASN A 32 -17.31 13.02 -0.70
C ASN A 32 -16.76 13.39 0.71
N SER A 33 -15.72 12.70 1.19
CA SER A 33 -15.21 12.86 2.56
C SER A 33 -13.70 13.02 2.57
N THR A 34 -13.30 14.28 2.75
CA THR A 34 -12.10 14.81 3.41
C THR A 34 -10.89 13.88 3.50
N LEU A 35 -9.97 14.17 2.60
CA LEU A 35 -8.59 13.70 2.51
C LEU A 35 -7.74 14.31 3.65
N THR A 36 -7.92 13.89 4.90
CA THR A 36 -7.15 14.44 6.03
C THR A 36 -6.25 13.39 6.68
N PHE A 37 -4.96 13.50 6.33
CA PHE A 37 -3.75 13.23 7.11
C PHE A 37 -3.41 11.83 7.63
N ASP A 38 -4.32 10.85 7.66
CA ASP A 38 -4.02 9.52 8.21
C ASP A 38 -3.97 8.41 7.15
N LEU A 39 -3.24 8.66 6.05
CA LEU A 39 -3.29 7.89 4.81
C LEU A 39 -3.11 6.37 5.01
N ARG A 40 -2.17 5.95 5.85
CA ARG A 40 -1.87 4.52 6.09
C ARG A 40 -2.97 3.82 6.88
N TRP A 41 -3.37 4.37 8.03
CA TRP A 41 -4.43 3.79 8.85
C TRP A 41 -5.78 3.85 8.13
N HIS A 42 -6.02 4.91 7.36
CA HIS A 42 -7.20 5.05 6.55
C HIS A 42 -7.25 4.00 5.43
N VAL A 43 -6.13 3.73 4.74
CA VAL A 43 -6.06 2.70 3.69
C VAL A 43 -6.26 1.31 4.28
N PHE A 44 -5.59 0.98 5.39
CA PHE A 44 -5.73 -0.33 6.03
C PHE A 44 -7.16 -0.58 6.53
N LYS A 45 -7.78 0.41 7.17
CA LYS A 45 -9.15 0.32 7.69
C LYS A 45 -10.21 0.27 6.58
N ASN A 46 -9.94 0.90 5.44
CA ASN A 46 -10.87 0.93 4.31
C ASN A 46 -10.50 -0.05 3.18
N LEU A 47 -9.47 -0.89 3.36
CA LEU A 47 -9.05 -1.89 2.38
C LEU A 47 -10.17 -2.91 2.10
N GLY A 48 -10.90 -3.31 3.16
CA GLY A 48 -12.09 -4.16 3.03
C GLY A 48 -13.19 -3.49 2.23
N LYS A 49 -13.44 -2.19 2.48
CA LYS A 49 -14.43 -1.41 1.71
C LYS A 49 -14.02 -1.29 0.25
N TYR A 50 -12.74 -1.06 -0.05
CA TYR A 50 -12.23 -1.01 -1.41
C TYR A 50 -12.44 -2.34 -2.14
N ARG A 51 -12.18 -3.47 -1.46
CA ARG A 51 -12.43 -4.81 -2.00
C ARG A 51 -13.90 -5.01 -2.32
N ASP A 52 -14.79 -4.66 -1.40
CA ASP A 52 -16.23 -4.88 -1.54
C ASP A 52 -16.81 -3.96 -2.63
N LEU A 53 -16.34 -2.72 -2.71
CA LEU A 53 -16.68 -1.72 -3.74
C LEU A 53 -16.22 -2.16 -5.13
N THR A 54 -14.95 -2.54 -5.29
CA THR A 54 -14.44 -3.01 -6.59
C THR A 54 -15.10 -4.31 -7.03
N LYS A 55 -15.38 -5.21 -6.08
CA LYS A 55 -16.12 -6.45 -6.36
C LYS A 55 -17.56 -6.17 -6.77
N ALA A 56 -18.24 -5.21 -6.15
CA ALA A 56 -19.59 -4.81 -6.55
C ALA A 56 -19.61 -4.13 -7.94
N LYS A 57 -18.59 -3.33 -8.25
CA LYS A 57 -18.52 -2.56 -9.51
C LYS A 57 -18.04 -3.36 -10.71
N HIS A 58 -17.05 -4.24 -10.52
CA HIS A 58 -16.37 -4.97 -11.60
C HIS A 58 -16.53 -6.49 -11.52
N GLY A 59 -17.24 -7.01 -10.52
CA GLY A 59 -17.36 -8.45 -10.26
C GLY A 59 -16.08 -9.09 -9.70
N ARG A 60 -15.01 -8.32 -9.50
CA ARG A 60 -13.69 -8.79 -9.07
C ARG A 60 -12.98 -7.73 -8.24
N THR A 61 -12.11 -8.16 -7.33
CA THR A 61 -11.33 -7.25 -6.48
C THR A 61 -10.31 -6.47 -7.31
N GLY A 62 -10.24 -5.15 -7.10
CA GLY A 62 -9.34 -4.27 -7.83
C GLY A 62 -7.85 -4.65 -7.66
N PRO A 63 -7.02 -4.55 -8.70
CA PRO A 63 -5.62 -4.97 -8.67
C PRO A 63 -4.79 -4.20 -7.63
N ALA A 64 -5.19 -2.96 -7.29
CA ALA A 64 -4.51 -2.16 -6.28
C ALA A 64 -4.59 -2.79 -4.88
N TYR A 65 -5.62 -3.59 -4.58
CA TYR A 65 -5.72 -4.33 -3.32
C TYR A 65 -4.57 -5.32 -3.16
N TYR A 66 -4.35 -6.16 -4.18
CA TYR A 66 -3.26 -7.14 -4.18
C TYR A 66 -1.90 -6.45 -4.28
N GLY A 67 -1.79 -5.41 -5.11
CA GLY A 67 -0.57 -4.59 -5.23
C GLY A 67 -0.16 -3.98 -3.90
N TYR A 68 -1.11 -3.45 -3.11
CA TYR A 68 -0.85 -2.90 -1.78
C TYR A 68 -0.39 -3.98 -0.79
N LEU A 69 -1.06 -5.13 -0.73
CA LEU A 69 -0.68 -6.25 0.15
C LEU A 69 0.70 -6.81 -0.17
N VAL A 70 0.96 -7.10 -1.45
CA VAL A 70 2.22 -7.66 -1.91
C VAL A 70 3.36 -6.68 -1.67
N SER A 71 3.17 -5.41 -2.05
CA SER A 71 4.19 -4.38 -1.82
C SER A 71 4.47 -4.11 -0.35
N PHE A 72 3.45 -4.20 0.52
CA PHE A 72 3.64 -4.08 1.96
C PHE A 72 4.46 -5.24 2.53
N ALA A 73 4.18 -6.47 2.09
CA ALA A 73 4.97 -7.64 2.50
C ALA A 73 6.44 -7.55 2.05
N PHE A 74 6.68 -7.14 0.79
CA PHE A 74 8.04 -6.92 0.29
C PHE A 74 8.74 -5.75 0.98
N LEU A 75 8.02 -4.69 1.32
CA LEU A 75 8.55 -3.58 2.10
C LEU A 75 9.02 -4.06 3.48
N LEU A 76 8.19 -4.83 4.19
CA LEU A 76 8.56 -5.40 5.50
C LEU A 76 9.80 -6.28 5.40
N LEU A 77 9.87 -7.16 4.41
CA LEU A 77 11.05 -8.00 4.18
C LEU A 77 12.30 -7.15 3.87
N ALA A 78 12.17 -6.14 3.01
CA ALA A 78 13.28 -5.24 2.68
C ALA A 78 13.78 -4.46 3.90
N VAL A 79 12.88 -4.03 4.79
CA VAL A 79 13.23 -3.36 6.05
C VAL A 79 13.96 -4.31 7.00
N VAL A 80 13.49 -5.56 7.15
CA VAL A 80 14.16 -6.57 8.00
C VAL A 80 15.57 -6.87 7.48
N LEU A 81 15.72 -7.05 6.16
CA LEU A 81 17.03 -7.28 5.53
C LEU A 81 17.95 -6.06 5.65
N LEU A 82 17.41 -4.85 5.56
CA LEU A 82 18.17 -3.62 5.79
C LEU A 82 18.68 -3.57 7.23
N LEU A 83 17.83 -3.86 8.22
CA LEU A 83 18.22 -3.89 9.62
C LEU A 83 19.28 -4.96 9.91
N ASP A 84 19.13 -6.18 9.39
CA ASP A 84 20.16 -7.23 9.50
C ASP A 84 21.50 -6.77 8.91
N SER A 85 21.46 -6.05 7.78
CA SER A 85 22.66 -5.52 7.12
C SER A 85 23.29 -4.31 7.80
N LEU A 86 22.64 -3.72 8.81
CA LEU A 86 23.15 -2.62 9.63
C LEU A 86 23.71 -3.10 10.97
N VAL A 87 23.28 -4.28 11.43
CA VAL A 87 23.71 -4.90 12.70
C VAL A 87 25.00 -5.72 12.52
N LYS A 88 25.31 -6.14 11.28
CA LYS A 88 26.57 -6.79 10.90
C LYS A 88 27.58 -5.77 10.39
#